data_AF-A0A3R9U4Q8-F1
#
_entry.id   AF-A0A3R9U4Q8-F1
#
_cell.length_a   1.000
_cell.length_b   1.000
_cell.length_c   1.000
_cell.angle_alpha   90.00
_cell.angle_beta   90.00
_cell.angle_gamma   90.00
#
_symmetry.space_group_name_H-M   'P 1'
#
loop_
_entity.id
_entity.type
_entity.pdbx_description
1 polymer ?
#
loop_
_entity_poly.entity_id
_entity_poly.type
_entity_poly.pdbx_seq_one_letter_code
_entity_poly.pdbx_strand_id
1 'polypeptide(L)'
;LTGDDTACVMFTSGSTGRPKGILSTHRNLVSTVTAQTYAAFGPGEVFLQCSPVSWDAFSLEFWGALLHGGTTVLQPGQRPEPAVISTLAQQHRVTMLQLSSSLFNYLTDEHPETFATTRIVYTGGEPASPTHIARLHALHPHLTVTNGYGPAESMGFTTTHTVDPTATPGATVSIGRPLTNKYAYVLDDHLRPVPPGVTGELYLTGDGLAHGYLAQ
;
A
#
# COMPACT_ATOMS: atom_id res chain seq x y z
N LEU A 1 -7.01 -22.87 -15.23
CA LEU A 1 -6.42 -21.71 -14.55
C LEU A 1 -5.71 -22.21 -13.30
N THR A 2 -4.42 -21.89 -13.19
CA THR A 2 -3.56 -22.17 -12.04
C THR A 2 -3.12 -20.86 -11.38
N GLY A 3 -2.50 -20.92 -10.21
CA GLY A 3 -1.98 -19.72 -9.53
C GLY A 3 -0.88 -18.99 -10.31
N ASP A 4 -0.17 -19.67 -11.21
CA ASP A 4 0.94 -19.10 -11.98
C ASP A 4 0.50 -18.55 -13.34
N ASP A 5 -0.78 -18.67 -13.68
CA ASP A 5 -1.33 -18.00 -14.86
C ASP A 5 -1.44 -16.49 -14.61
N THR A 6 -1.26 -15.70 -15.69
CA THR A 6 -1.37 -14.24 -15.64
C THR A 6 -2.75 -13.80 -15.19
N ALA A 7 -2.80 -12.91 -14.19
CA ALA A 7 -4.03 -12.30 -13.70
C ALA A 7 -4.20 -10.87 -14.24
N CYS A 8 -3.12 -10.08 -14.29
CA CYS A 8 -3.18 -8.70 -14.75
C CYS A 8 -1.87 -8.23 -15.39
N VAL A 9 -1.97 -7.13 -16.13
CA VAL A 9 -0.84 -6.36 -16.65
C VAL A 9 -1.00 -4.90 -16.21
N MET A 10 -0.07 -4.41 -15.41
CA MET A 10 -0.09 -3.04 -14.86
C MET A 10 0.91 -2.16 -15.60
N PHE A 11 0.52 -0.95 -16.01
CA PHE A 11 1.37 -0.10 -16.86
C PHE A 11 1.95 1.08 -16.11
N THR A 12 3.28 1.17 -16.13
CA THR A 12 4.06 2.28 -15.58
C THR A 12 4.44 3.29 -16.64
N SER A 13 4.50 4.57 -16.24
CA SER A 13 5.13 5.62 -17.04
C SER A 13 6.62 5.30 -17.12
N GLY A 14 7.02 4.49 -18.11
CA GLY A 14 8.41 4.09 -18.27
C GLY A 14 9.31 5.32 -18.45
N SER A 15 10.48 5.29 -17.82
CA SER A 15 11.49 6.36 -17.94
C SER A 15 11.95 6.62 -19.37
N THR A 16 11.71 5.68 -20.29
CA THR A 16 12.03 5.77 -21.72
C THR A 16 10.89 6.33 -22.59
N GLY A 17 9.79 6.77 -21.96
CA GLY A 17 8.58 7.24 -22.66
C GLY A 17 7.71 6.13 -23.25
N ARG A 18 8.15 4.86 -23.19
CA ARG A 18 7.34 3.69 -23.53
C ARG A 18 6.79 3.05 -22.26
N PRO A 19 5.46 2.84 -22.15
CA PRO A 19 4.89 2.15 -21.01
C PRO A 19 5.49 0.75 -20.83
N LYS A 20 5.86 0.41 -19.60
CA LYS A 20 6.31 -0.94 -19.24
C LYS A 20 5.13 -1.67 -18.59
N GLY A 21 4.69 -2.77 -19.20
CA GLY A 21 3.60 -3.59 -18.66
C GLY A 21 4.16 -4.65 -17.73
N ILE A 22 3.90 -4.55 -16.43
CA ILE A 22 4.30 -5.53 -15.41
C ILE A 22 3.30 -6.68 -15.44
N LEU A 23 3.77 -7.89 -15.73
CA LEU A 23 2.93 -9.09 -15.86
C LEU A 23 2.89 -9.86 -14.54
N SER A 24 1.74 -9.80 -13.85
CA SER A 24 1.55 -10.41 -12.54
C SER A 24 0.57 -11.58 -12.59
N THR A 25 0.87 -12.63 -11.82
CA THR A 25 0.06 -13.84 -11.73
C THR A 25 -1.03 -13.74 -10.67
N HIS A 26 -1.95 -14.72 -10.68
CA HIS A 26 -2.91 -14.88 -9.60
C HIS A 26 -2.22 -15.05 -8.23
N ARG A 27 -1.10 -15.78 -8.17
CA ARG A 27 -0.32 -15.98 -6.93
C ARG A 27 0.25 -14.68 -6.39
N ASN A 28 0.76 -13.78 -7.25
CA ASN A 28 1.30 -12.49 -6.80
C ASN A 28 0.24 -11.67 -6.06
N LEU A 29 -0.94 -11.58 -6.65
CA LEU A 29 -2.08 -10.86 -6.10
C LEU A 29 -2.59 -11.50 -4.81
N VAL A 30 -2.94 -12.79 -4.85
CA VAL A 30 -3.57 -13.50 -3.73
C VAL A 30 -2.63 -13.56 -2.53
N SER A 31 -1.33 -13.83 -2.73
CA SER A 31 -0.36 -13.86 -1.64
C SER A 31 -0.24 -12.53 -0.91
N THR A 32 -0.50 -11.40 -1.59
CA THR A 32 -0.42 -10.06 -1.00
C THR A 32 -1.64 -9.71 -0.16
N VAL A 33 -2.78 -10.39 -0.33
CA VAL A 33 -4.02 -10.05 0.41
C VAL A 33 -4.57 -11.20 1.26
N THR A 34 -4.02 -12.41 1.15
CA THR A 34 -4.47 -13.59 1.92
C THR A 34 -3.40 -14.06 2.90
N ALA A 35 -3.81 -14.47 4.11
CA ALA A 35 -2.91 -14.89 5.19
C ALA A 35 -1.89 -13.81 5.62
N GLN A 36 -2.27 -12.55 5.46
CA GLN A 36 -1.48 -11.38 5.83
C GLN A 36 -1.97 -10.75 7.13
N THR A 37 -1.06 -10.13 7.88
CA THR A 37 -1.35 -9.53 9.19
C THR A 37 -1.26 -8.01 9.19
N TYR A 38 -0.89 -7.39 8.05
CA TYR A 38 -0.73 -5.94 7.98
C TYR A 38 -2.06 -5.19 7.90
N ALA A 39 -3.16 -5.89 7.59
CA ALA A 39 -4.52 -5.37 7.52
C ALA A 39 -5.50 -6.33 8.19
N ALA A 40 -6.68 -5.82 8.55
CA ALA A 40 -7.83 -6.66 8.85
C ALA A 40 -8.55 -7.01 7.53
N PHE A 41 -8.86 -8.29 7.34
CA PHE A 41 -9.60 -8.80 6.19
C PHE A 41 -10.83 -9.57 6.67
N GLY A 42 -11.99 -9.35 6.06
CA GLY A 42 -13.21 -10.07 6.43
C GLY A 42 -14.50 -9.34 6.04
N PRO A 43 -15.67 -9.96 6.34
CA PRO A 43 -16.97 -9.43 5.93
C PRO A 43 -17.40 -8.14 6.64
N GLY A 44 -16.74 -7.78 7.75
CA GLY A 44 -16.95 -6.52 8.46
C GLY A 44 -16.05 -5.38 8.00
N GLU A 45 -15.26 -5.58 6.93
CA GLU A 45 -14.37 -4.57 6.37
C GLU A 45 -15.04 -3.83 5.22
N VAL A 46 -14.83 -2.50 5.19
CA VAL A 46 -15.29 -1.62 4.12
C VAL A 46 -14.08 -0.85 3.60
N PHE A 47 -13.59 -1.24 2.43
CA PHE A 47 -12.44 -0.60 1.78
C PHE A 47 -12.92 0.46 0.80
N LEU A 48 -12.06 1.43 0.49
CA LEU A 48 -12.32 2.42 -0.56
C LEU A 48 -11.38 2.20 -1.74
N GLN A 49 -11.94 1.93 -2.90
CA GLN A 49 -11.22 1.92 -4.17
C GLN A 49 -11.19 3.35 -4.73
N CYS A 50 -10.06 4.03 -4.52
CA CYS A 50 -9.81 5.38 -5.04
C CYS A 50 -8.47 5.50 -5.76
N SER A 51 -7.54 4.56 -5.55
CA SER A 51 -6.27 4.53 -6.27
C SER A 51 -6.48 4.31 -7.78
N PRO A 52 -5.56 4.78 -8.64
CA PRO A 52 -5.65 4.52 -10.08
C PRO A 52 -5.75 3.02 -10.39
N VAL A 53 -6.75 2.64 -11.18
CA VAL A 53 -7.07 1.23 -11.49
C VAL A 53 -5.98 0.50 -12.30
N SER A 54 -5.07 1.26 -12.91
CA SER A 54 -3.94 0.71 -13.68
C SER A 54 -2.68 0.47 -12.85
N TRP A 55 -2.74 0.68 -11.52
CA TRP A 55 -1.63 0.52 -10.58
C TRP A 55 -1.87 -0.59 -9.57
N ASP A 56 -0.82 -1.04 -8.88
CA ASP A 56 -0.87 -2.17 -7.95
C ASP A 56 -1.62 -1.87 -6.64
N ALA A 57 -1.70 -0.60 -6.23
CA ALA A 57 -2.50 -0.14 -5.09
C ALA A 57 -3.99 -0.56 -5.21
N PHE A 58 -4.53 -0.61 -6.43
CA PHE A 58 -5.88 -1.13 -6.71
C PHE A 58 -6.11 -2.52 -6.11
N SER A 59 -5.06 -3.35 -6.09
CA SER A 59 -5.15 -4.75 -5.66
C SER A 59 -5.64 -4.88 -4.23
N LEU A 60 -5.10 -4.10 -3.30
CA LEU A 60 -5.51 -4.11 -1.90
C LEU A 60 -6.94 -3.61 -1.72
N GLU A 61 -7.27 -2.46 -2.33
CA GLU A 61 -8.56 -1.80 -2.18
C GLU A 61 -9.71 -2.65 -2.72
N PHE A 62 -9.45 -3.39 -3.81
CA PHE A 62 -10.45 -4.18 -4.50
C PHE A 62 -10.46 -5.64 -4.02
N TRP A 63 -9.35 -6.37 -4.20
CA TRP A 63 -9.30 -7.80 -3.90
C TRP A 63 -9.18 -8.08 -2.41
N GLY A 64 -8.56 -7.19 -1.64
CA GLY A 64 -8.49 -7.31 -0.18
C GLY A 64 -9.89 -7.38 0.44
N ALA A 65 -10.86 -6.63 -0.07
CA ALA A 65 -12.25 -6.74 0.38
C ALA A 65 -12.95 -7.96 -0.24
N LEU A 66 -12.96 -8.07 -1.57
CA LEU A 66 -13.82 -9.03 -2.28
C LEU A 66 -13.44 -10.50 -2.03
N LEU A 67 -12.16 -10.81 -1.83
CA LEU A 67 -11.72 -12.18 -1.52
C LEU A 67 -12.07 -12.63 -0.10
N HIS A 68 -12.51 -11.71 0.77
CA HIS A 68 -12.77 -11.98 2.19
C HIS A 68 -14.22 -11.66 2.59
N GLY A 69 -15.11 -11.44 1.61
CA GLY A 69 -16.52 -11.12 1.82
C GLY A 69 -16.79 -9.70 2.32
N GLY A 70 -15.77 -8.83 2.29
CA GLY A 70 -15.89 -7.42 2.64
C GLY A 70 -16.55 -6.60 1.53
N THR A 71 -16.70 -5.30 1.78
CA THR A 71 -17.26 -4.34 0.81
C THR A 71 -16.14 -3.46 0.25
N THR A 72 -16.18 -3.18 -1.05
CA THR A 72 -15.36 -2.11 -1.64
C THR A 72 -16.27 -1.00 -2.14
N VAL A 73 -16.03 0.22 -1.67
CA VAL A 73 -16.70 1.44 -2.12
C VAL A 73 -15.92 1.97 -3.32
N LEU A 74 -16.59 2.24 -4.43
CA LEU A 74 -15.92 2.74 -5.64
C LEU A 74 -16.03 4.25 -5.71
N GLN A 75 -14.90 4.95 -5.71
CA GLN A 75 -14.89 6.38 -5.97
C GLN A 75 -15.24 6.63 -7.45
N PRO A 76 -16.18 7.54 -7.77
CA PRO A 76 -16.35 8.00 -9.14
C PRO A 76 -15.10 8.77 -9.61
N GLY A 77 -14.81 8.69 -10.91
CA GLY A 77 -13.62 9.29 -11.51
C GLY A 77 -12.43 8.33 -11.60
N GLN A 78 -11.33 8.82 -12.18
CA GLN A 78 -10.13 8.00 -12.45
C GLN A 78 -8.95 8.33 -11.54
N ARG A 79 -9.05 9.40 -10.76
CA ARG A 79 -8.00 9.90 -9.88
C ARG A 79 -8.56 10.07 -8.47
N PRO A 80 -7.76 9.83 -7.42
CA PRO A 80 -8.15 10.14 -6.06
C PRO A 80 -8.60 11.60 -5.93
N GLU A 81 -9.82 11.81 -5.42
CA GLU A 81 -10.44 13.13 -5.26
C GLU A 81 -10.70 13.38 -3.76
N PRO A 82 -9.90 14.21 -3.06
CA PRO A 82 -9.93 14.30 -1.60
C PRO A 82 -11.30 14.54 -0.98
N ALA A 83 -12.08 15.48 -1.53
CA ALA A 83 -13.42 15.78 -1.01
C ALA A 83 -14.42 14.62 -1.22
N VAL A 84 -14.29 13.90 -2.34
CA VAL A 84 -15.11 12.72 -2.64
C VAL A 84 -14.71 11.57 -1.72
N ILE A 85 -13.41 11.37 -1.48
CA ILE A 85 -12.87 10.39 -0.52
C ILE A 85 -13.44 10.66 0.88
N SER A 86 -13.36 11.89 1.38
CA SER A 86 -13.91 12.27 2.69
C SER A 86 -15.41 11.95 2.78
N THR A 87 -16.17 12.32 1.75
CA THR A 87 -17.62 12.09 1.70
C THR A 87 -17.95 10.59 1.72
N LEU A 88 -17.30 9.80 0.86
CA LEU A 88 -17.53 8.36 0.76
C LEU A 88 -17.08 7.63 2.03
N ALA A 89 -15.96 8.04 2.62
CA ALA A 89 -15.43 7.46 3.84
C ALA A 89 -16.45 7.56 4.98
N GLN A 90 -17.04 8.74 5.17
CA GLN A 90 -18.07 8.97 6.18
C GLN A 90 -19.40 8.26 5.85
N GLN A 91 -19.88 8.39 4.62
CA GLN A 91 -21.17 7.85 4.18
C GLN A 91 -21.21 6.32 4.31
N HIS A 92 -20.12 5.64 3.94
CA HIS A 92 -20.04 4.18 3.93
C HIS A 92 -19.28 3.61 5.12
N ARG A 93 -18.83 4.45 6.05
CA ARG A 93 -18.06 4.06 7.24
C ARG A 93 -16.84 3.21 6.87
N VAL A 94 -16.05 3.72 5.93
CA VAL A 94 -14.83 3.06 5.43
C VAL A 94 -13.91 2.73 6.62
N THR A 95 -13.41 1.50 6.64
CA THR A 95 -12.58 0.93 7.71
C THR A 95 -11.10 0.92 7.36
N MET A 96 -10.78 0.93 6.06
CA MET A 96 -9.40 0.96 5.55
C MET A 96 -9.26 1.99 4.43
N LEU A 97 -8.24 2.84 4.55
CA LEU A 97 -7.81 3.75 3.49
C LEU A 97 -6.36 3.47 3.11
N GLN A 98 -6.06 3.52 1.82
CA GLN A 98 -4.71 3.49 1.30
C GLN A 98 -4.49 4.77 0.47
N LEU A 99 -3.46 5.53 0.82
CA LEU A 99 -3.23 6.87 0.29
C LEU A 99 -1.75 7.03 -0.08
N SER A 100 -1.46 7.81 -1.12
CA SER A 100 -0.10 8.31 -1.30
C SER A 100 0.26 9.23 -0.13
N SER A 101 1.55 9.39 0.19
CA SER A 101 1.94 10.25 1.31
C SER A 101 1.47 11.69 1.14
N SER A 102 1.52 12.24 -0.08
CA SER A 102 1.00 13.58 -0.36
C SER A 102 -0.52 13.69 -0.14
N LEU A 103 -1.29 12.69 -0.56
CA LEU A 103 -2.74 12.66 -0.36
C LEU A 103 -3.11 12.48 1.12
N PHE A 104 -2.38 11.62 1.83
CA PHE A 104 -2.50 11.44 3.27
C PHE A 104 -2.28 12.76 4.02
N ASN A 105 -1.21 13.48 3.67
CA ASN A 105 -0.89 14.77 4.28
C ASN A 105 -2.02 15.78 4.06
N TYR A 106 -2.48 15.93 2.82
CA TYR A 106 -3.56 16.85 2.46
C TYR A 106 -4.87 16.52 3.20
N LEU A 107 -5.29 15.26 3.21
CA LEU A 107 -6.50 14.84 3.94
C LEU A 107 -6.36 15.04 5.44
N THR A 108 -5.16 14.86 6.01
CA THR A 108 -4.92 15.10 7.44
C THR A 108 -5.11 16.58 7.80
N ASP A 109 -4.70 17.49 6.94
CA ASP A 109 -4.78 18.93 7.19
C ASP A 109 -6.15 19.52 6.86
N GLU A 110 -6.73 19.16 5.71
CA GLU A 110 -7.92 19.80 5.16
C GLU A 110 -9.22 19.02 5.38
N HIS A 111 -9.13 17.69 5.54
CA HIS A 111 -10.28 16.79 5.68
C HIS A 111 -10.10 15.74 6.81
N PRO A 112 -9.72 16.13 8.03
CA PRO A 112 -9.42 15.18 9.10
C PRO A 112 -10.61 14.27 9.47
N GLU A 113 -11.84 14.71 9.19
CA GLU A 113 -13.07 13.92 9.36
C GLU A 113 -13.11 12.65 8.50
N THR A 114 -12.33 12.59 7.41
CA THR A 114 -12.17 11.42 6.54
C THR A 114 -11.82 10.16 7.34
N PHE A 115 -11.06 10.33 8.42
CA PHE A 115 -10.51 9.21 9.21
C PHE A 115 -11.39 8.80 10.39
N ALA A 116 -12.53 9.46 10.63
CA ALA A 116 -13.33 9.26 11.84
C ALA A 116 -13.90 7.83 12.00
N THR A 117 -14.11 7.11 10.89
CA THR A 117 -14.58 5.71 10.88
C THR A 117 -13.49 4.69 10.54
N THR A 118 -12.33 5.18 10.10
CA THR A 118 -11.22 4.37 9.62
C THR A 118 -10.54 3.70 10.81
N ARG A 119 -10.25 2.41 10.69
CA ARG A 119 -9.48 1.64 11.68
C ARG A 119 -8.00 1.65 11.37
N ILE A 120 -7.66 1.56 10.08
CA ILE A 120 -6.30 1.59 9.59
C ILE A 120 -6.17 2.45 8.33
N VAL A 121 -5.13 3.28 8.29
CA VAL A 121 -4.75 4.04 7.10
C VAL A 121 -3.32 3.69 6.71
N TYR A 122 -3.12 3.44 5.41
CA TYR A 122 -1.81 3.30 4.81
C TYR A 122 -1.38 4.61 4.15
N THR A 123 -0.13 4.97 4.39
CA THR A 123 0.61 5.97 3.61
C THR A 123 1.71 5.24 2.83
N GLY A 124 1.94 5.61 1.58
CA GLY A 124 2.94 4.92 0.75
C GLY A 124 3.20 5.62 -0.57
N GLY A 125 4.02 4.98 -1.42
CA GLY A 125 4.43 5.49 -2.74
C GLY A 125 5.45 6.65 -2.71
N GLU A 126 5.58 7.33 -1.58
CA GLU A 126 6.46 8.47 -1.34
C GLU A 126 7.02 8.39 0.10
N PRO A 127 8.07 9.14 0.46
CA PRO A 127 8.49 9.26 1.85
C PRO A 127 7.36 9.84 2.73
N ALA A 128 6.94 9.07 3.72
CA ALA A 128 5.89 9.49 4.66
C ALA A 128 6.34 10.64 5.57
N SER A 129 5.41 11.52 5.94
CA SER A 129 5.68 12.69 6.79
C SER A 129 5.44 12.38 8.27
N PRO A 130 6.49 12.37 9.13
CA PRO A 130 6.32 12.17 10.58
C PRO A 130 5.37 13.19 11.21
N THR A 131 5.39 14.44 10.74
CA THR A 131 4.55 15.54 11.24
C THR A 131 3.07 15.27 11.02
N HIS A 132 2.67 14.85 9.81
CA HIS A 132 1.26 14.58 9.52
C HIS A 132 0.78 13.32 10.24
N ILE A 133 1.63 12.29 10.36
CA ILE A 133 1.30 11.09 11.15
C ILE A 133 1.04 11.45 12.61
N ALA A 134 1.92 12.23 13.23
CA ALA A 134 1.75 12.68 14.62
C ALA A 134 0.48 13.52 14.80
N ARG A 135 0.20 14.44 13.86
CA ARG A 135 -1.04 15.23 13.84
C ARG A 135 -2.27 14.32 13.76
N LEU A 136 -2.25 13.34 12.87
CA LEU A 136 -3.38 12.44 12.68
C LEU A 136 -3.64 11.58 13.92
N HIS A 137 -2.59 11.06 14.57
CA HIS A 137 -2.74 10.36 15.85
C HIS A 137 -3.30 11.25 16.96
N ALA A 138 -2.94 12.54 17.01
CA ALA A 138 -3.51 13.48 17.98
C ALA A 138 -5.02 13.72 17.74
N LEU A 139 -5.46 13.72 16.48
CA LEU A 139 -6.87 13.89 16.10
C LEU A 139 -7.68 12.59 16.24
N HIS A 140 -7.06 11.45 15.94
CA HIS A 140 -7.69 10.12 15.95
C HIS A 140 -6.82 9.10 16.71
N PRO A 141 -6.82 9.11 18.05
CA PRO A 141 -5.93 8.26 18.87
C PRO A 141 -6.13 6.75 18.70
N HIS A 142 -7.28 6.34 18.15
CA HIS A 142 -7.62 4.94 17.91
C HIS A 142 -7.16 4.44 16.52
N LEU A 143 -6.73 5.34 15.64
CA LEU A 143 -6.38 5.01 14.26
C LEU A 143 -5.00 4.37 14.18
N THR A 144 -4.92 3.25 13.49
CA THR A 144 -3.64 2.63 13.12
C THR A 144 -3.10 3.31 11.87
N VAL A 145 -1.89 3.85 11.92
CA VAL A 145 -1.20 4.42 10.75
C VAL A 145 -0.04 3.50 10.36
N THR A 146 -0.03 3.03 9.13
CA THR A 146 1.01 2.13 8.62
C THR A 146 1.67 2.71 7.37
N ASN A 147 2.99 2.78 7.36
CA ASN A 147 3.76 3.10 6.17
C ASN A 147 3.98 1.83 5.35
N GLY A 148 3.54 1.83 4.09
CA GLY A 148 3.65 0.70 3.16
C GLY A 148 4.63 1.00 2.04
N TYR A 149 5.47 0.01 1.71
CA TYR A 149 6.47 0.14 0.65
C TYR A 149 6.49 -1.10 -0.23
N GLY A 150 6.54 -0.88 -1.54
CA GLY A 150 6.80 -1.90 -2.52
C GLY A 150 6.68 -1.33 -3.94
N PRO A 151 7.52 -1.78 -4.88
CA PRO A 151 7.33 -1.51 -6.29
C PRO A 151 6.24 -2.43 -6.87
N ALA A 152 5.61 -2.02 -7.97
CA ALA A 152 4.56 -2.81 -8.63
C ALA A 152 5.06 -4.19 -9.11
N GLU A 153 6.35 -4.32 -9.38
CA GLU A 153 7.06 -5.56 -9.69
C GLU A 153 7.03 -6.58 -8.55
N SER A 154 6.73 -6.17 -7.32
CA SER A 154 6.58 -7.02 -6.13
C SER A 154 5.16 -6.96 -5.55
N MET A 155 4.18 -6.52 -6.36
CA MET A 155 2.73 -6.47 -6.09
C MET A 155 2.36 -5.79 -4.76
N GLY A 156 1.97 -4.51 -4.80
CA GLY A 156 1.51 -3.78 -3.62
C GLY A 156 2.61 -3.66 -2.58
N PHE A 157 2.24 -3.74 -1.29
CA PHE A 157 3.22 -3.70 -0.22
C PHE A 157 4.10 -4.95 -0.24
N THR A 158 5.41 -4.72 -0.18
CA THR A 158 6.40 -5.75 0.12
C THR A 158 6.84 -5.68 1.57
N THR A 159 6.98 -4.46 2.10
CA THR A 159 7.26 -4.21 3.52
C THR A 159 6.25 -3.23 4.09
N THR A 160 5.97 -3.36 5.39
CA THR A 160 5.11 -2.43 6.12
C THR A 160 5.67 -2.08 7.48
N HIS A 161 5.42 -0.85 7.94
CA HIS A 161 5.74 -0.37 9.27
C HIS A 161 4.53 0.30 9.91
N THR A 162 3.94 -0.33 10.91
CA THR A 162 2.94 0.33 11.77
C THR A 162 3.65 1.27 12.73
N VAL A 163 3.27 2.54 12.70
CA VAL A 163 3.87 3.57 13.53
C VAL A 163 3.34 3.44 14.96
N ASP A 164 4.25 3.42 15.93
CA ASP A 164 3.89 3.51 17.34
C ASP A 164 3.60 4.98 17.68
N PRO A 165 2.35 5.34 18.06
CA PRO A 165 1.98 6.71 18.36
C PRO A 165 2.67 7.26 19.63
N THR A 166 3.24 6.39 20.46
CA THR A 166 3.94 6.76 21.69
C THR A 166 5.45 6.95 21.49
N ALA A 167 5.99 6.47 20.37
CA ALA A 167 7.40 6.62 20.05
C ALA A 167 7.74 8.07 19.71
N THR A 168 8.94 8.51 20.10
CA THR A 168 9.45 9.81 19.66
C THR A 168 9.59 9.81 18.14
N PRO A 169 8.95 10.74 17.40
CA PRO A 169 9.05 10.78 15.95
C PRO A 169 10.51 10.97 15.51
N GLY A 170 10.99 10.06 14.66
CA GLY A 170 12.28 10.22 14.00
C GLY A 170 12.22 11.23 12.85
N ALA A 171 13.37 11.52 12.25
CA ALA A 171 13.45 12.39 11.06
C ALA A 171 12.79 11.75 9.82
N THR A 172 12.66 10.43 9.79
CA THR A 172 12.05 9.66 8.70
C THR A 172 11.18 8.54 9.28
N VAL A 173 10.25 8.03 8.46
CA VAL A 173 9.39 6.89 8.82
C VAL A 173 9.95 5.63 8.15
N SER A 174 10.15 4.57 8.93
CA SER A 174 10.65 3.30 8.41
C SER A 174 9.67 2.68 7.39
N ILE A 175 10.19 1.97 6.39
CA ILE A 175 9.39 1.11 5.50
C ILE A 175 9.12 -0.28 6.12
N GLY A 176 9.75 -0.57 7.26
CA GLY A 176 9.39 -1.68 8.14
C GLY A 176 9.95 -3.02 7.73
N ARG A 177 9.11 -4.05 7.85
CA ARG A 177 9.51 -5.46 7.67
C ARG A 177 8.71 -6.11 6.55
N PRO A 178 9.26 -7.15 5.90
CA PRO A 178 8.56 -7.87 4.85
C PRO A 178 7.22 -8.47 5.30
N LEU A 179 6.28 -8.51 4.36
CA LEU A 179 5.03 -9.25 4.51
C LEU A 179 5.25 -10.77 4.54
N THR A 180 4.23 -11.52 4.93
CA THR A 180 4.25 -12.99 4.82
C THR A 180 4.55 -13.40 3.38
N ASN A 181 5.46 -14.36 3.20
CA ASN A 181 5.96 -14.86 1.91
C ASN A 181 6.67 -13.84 1.01
N LYS A 182 7.05 -12.67 1.55
CA LYS A 182 7.92 -11.72 0.87
C LYS A 182 9.18 -11.51 1.70
N TYR A 183 10.27 -11.12 1.05
CA TYR A 183 11.54 -10.86 1.70
C TYR A 183 12.22 -9.64 1.09
N ALA A 184 13.05 -8.99 1.90
CA ALA A 184 13.83 -7.82 1.49
C ALA A 184 15.27 -7.97 2.00
N TYR A 185 16.23 -7.62 1.16
CA TYR A 185 17.66 -7.65 1.44
C TYR A 185 18.27 -6.29 1.12
N VAL A 186 19.22 -5.84 1.92
CA VAL A 186 20.03 -4.65 1.63
C VAL A 186 21.43 -5.14 1.26
N LEU A 187 21.83 -4.93 0.01
CA LEU A 187 23.02 -5.51 -0.58
C LEU A 187 24.05 -4.44 -0.99
N ASP A 188 25.33 -4.80 -0.98
CA ASP A 188 26.41 -4.00 -1.58
C ASP A 188 26.54 -4.24 -3.10
N ASP A 189 27.47 -3.53 -3.75
CA ASP A 189 27.76 -3.65 -5.20
C ASP A 189 28.26 -5.05 -5.62
N HIS A 190 28.54 -5.93 -4.67
CA HIS A 190 28.93 -7.32 -4.89
C HIS A 190 27.81 -8.31 -4.54
N LEU A 191 26.57 -7.82 -4.35
CA LEU A 191 25.38 -8.60 -3.98
C LEU A 191 25.49 -9.31 -2.62
N ARG A 192 26.26 -8.75 -1.69
CA ARG A 192 26.41 -9.30 -0.33
C ARG A 192 25.58 -8.49 0.66
N PRO A 193 24.91 -9.13 1.64
CA PRO A 193 24.18 -8.41 2.68
C PRO A 193 25.08 -7.44 3.45
N VAL A 194 24.63 -6.20 3.59
CA VAL A 194 25.34 -5.19 4.38
C VAL A 194 25.00 -5.32 5.88
N PRO A 195 25.93 -4.93 6.79
CA PRO A 195 25.62 -4.88 8.23
C PRO A 195 24.53 -3.87 8.58
N PRO A 196 23.84 -4.02 9.73
CA PRO A 196 22.86 -3.04 10.21
C PRO A 196 23.45 -1.62 10.28
N GLY A 197 22.72 -0.64 9.74
CA GLY A 197 23.12 0.78 9.71
C GLY A 197 24.02 1.17 8.53
N VAL A 198 24.45 0.21 7.71
CA VAL A 198 25.21 0.48 6.48
C VAL A 198 24.24 0.62 5.30
N THR A 199 24.44 1.65 4.47
CA THR A 199 23.66 1.86 3.25
C THR A 199 23.99 0.82 2.20
N GLY A 200 22.97 0.30 1.52
CA GLY A 200 23.09 -0.55 0.34
C GLY A 200 21.82 -0.47 -0.51
N GLU A 201 21.77 -1.25 -1.58
CA GLU A 201 20.62 -1.31 -2.49
C GLU A 201 19.60 -2.35 -2.01
N LEU A 202 18.30 -2.04 -2.15
CA LEU A 202 17.21 -2.88 -1.69
C LEU A 202 16.79 -3.88 -2.77
N TYR A 203 16.87 -5.18 -2.45
CA TYR A 203 16.42 -6.28 -3.30
C TYR A 203 15.23 -6.99 -2.67
N LEU A 204 14.20 -7.26 -3.46
CA LEU A 204 12.94 -7.85 -3.01
C LEU A 204 12.76 -9.23 -3.62
N THR A 205 12.21 -10.17 -2.85
CA THR A 205 11.93 -11.53 -3.31
C THR A 205 10.65 -12.09 -2.69
N GLY A 206 10.22 -13.26 -3.18
CA GLY A 206 9.06 -14.00 -2.65
C GLY A 206 7.86 -13.95 -3.57
N ASP A 207 6.69 -14.31 -3.02
CA ASP A 207 5.47 -14.58 -3.80
C ASP A 207 4.90 -13.35 -4.50
N GLY A 208 5.33 -12.13 -4.13
CA GLY A 208 4.89 -10.89 -4.78
C GLY A 208 5.51 -10.62 -6.15
N LEU A 209 6.60 -11.32 -6.52
CA LEU A 209 7.36 -11.02 -7.73
C LEU A 209 6.59 -11.31 -9.01
N ALA A 210 6.39 -10.26 -9.82
CA ALA A 210 5.89 -10.37 -11.18
C ALA A 210 6.77 -11.29 -12.03
N HIS A 211 6.19 -11.90 -13.05
CA HIS A 211 6.96 -12.70 -14.03
C HIS A 211 7.97 -11.85 -14.81
N GLY A 212 7.70 -10.55 -14.94
CA GLY A 212 8.57 -9.62 -15.63
C GLY A 212 7.77 -8.56 -16.37
N TYR A 213 8.39 -7.96 -17.38
CA TYR A 213 7.75 -6.97 -18.23
C TYR A 213 7.28 -7.61 -19.54
N LEU A 214 6.05 -7.30 -19.94
CA LEU A 214 5.48 -7.76 -21.19
C LEU A 214 6.36 -7.29 -22.38
N ALA A 215 6.74 -8.25 -23.22
CA ALA A 215 7.55 -8.04 -24.43
C ALA A 215 8.96 -7.48 -24.17
N GLN A 216 9.57 -7.80 -23.03
CA GLN A 216 10.98 -7.52 -22.70
C GLN A 216 11.68 -8.74 -22.12
#